data_AF-A0A183AXL5-F1
#
_entry.id   AF-A0A183AXL5-F1
#
_cell.length_a   1.000
_cell.length_b   1.000
_cell.length_c   1.000
_cell.angle_alpha   90.00
_cell.angle_beta   90.00
_cell.angle_gamma   90.00
#
_symmetry.space_group_name_H-M   'P 1'
#
loop_
_entity.id
_entity.type
_entity.pdbx_description
1 polymer ?
#
loop_
_entity_poly.entity_id
_entity_poly.type
_entity_poly.pdbx_seq_one_letter_code
_entity_poly.pdbx_strand_id
1 'polypeptide(L)'
;MDSPEITGTGNNDQSPSDDVISRLQQSTYMDPNVPLAQLLARSDYLQKYPSWLGFCGPENKKKFAPTFIARNDTIWELIFSERGYVDMLLMVHDVYMTPFPHFQAGQYDSLPERMSSSTLCDTLFPGLKELLAAHERILRPLLALHEQAENYVVESLGPCLVKLVSVYSLS
;
A
#
# COMPACT_ATOMS: atom_id res chain seq x y z
N MET A 1 -42.10 46.99 16.65
CA MET A 1 -42.87 46.15 15.70
C MET A 1 -42.08 46.13 14.40
N ASP A 2 -40.80 45.76 14.45
CA ASP A 2 -40.21 44.43 14.71
C ASP A 2 -40.44 43.50 13.52
N SER A 3 -39.49 43.60 12.59
CA SER A 3 -39.19 42.58 11.59
C SER A 3 -38.36 41.48 12.26
N PRO A 4 -38.59 40.18 11.99
CA PRO A 4 -37.77 39.15 12.59
C PRO A 4 -36.43 39.03 11.84
N GLU A 5 -35.35 39.13 12.61
CA GLU A 5 -33.99 38.76 12.21
C GLU A 5 -33.95 37.25 11.94
N ILE A 6 -33.60 36.87 10.71
CA ILE A 6 -33.19 35.50 10.39
C ILE A 6 -31.72 35.40 10.78
N THR A 7 -31.47 35.02 12.03
CA THR A 7 -30.13 34.67 12.51
C THR A 7 -29.79 33.26 12.03
N GLY A 8 -28.66 33.17 11.33
CA GLY A 8 -28.17 31.95 10.71
C GLY A 8 -27.97 30.83 11.73
N THR A 9 -28.67 29.73 11.53
CA THR A 9 -28.21 28.43 12.00
C THR A 9 -27.02 28.03 11.14
N GLY A 10 -25.82 28.25 11.68
CA GLY A 10 -24.60 27.64 11.16
C GLY A 10 -24.83 26.15 11.05
N ASN A 11 -24.91 25.65 9.81
CA ASN A 11 -24.67 24.26 9.55
C ASN A 11 -23.27 23.95 10.06
N ASN A 12 -23.21 23.19 11.15
CA ASN A 12 -22.04 22.40 11.46
C ASN A 12 -21.85 21.40 10.31
N ASP A 13 -21.25 21.86 9.21
CA ASP A 13 -20.44 21.01 8.35
C ASP A 13 -19.20 20.63 9.18
N GLN A 14 -19.40 19.75 10.15
CA GLN A 14 -18.33 18.93 10.67
C GLN A 14 -17.91 18.05 9.49
N SER A 15 -16.95 18.56 8.72
CA SER A 15 -16.17 17.80 7.76
C SER A 15 -15.78 16.46 8.38
N PRO A 16 -16.30 15.32 7.89
CA PRO A 16 -15.91 14.00 8.37
C PRO A 16 -14.56 13.60 7.77
N SER A 17 -13.68 14.57 7.51
CA SER A 17 -12.27 14.38 7.19
C SER A 17 -11.47 14.16 8.48
N ASP A 18 -12.01 13.35 9.40
CA ASP A 18 -11.17 12.69 10.40
C ASP A 18 -10.10 11.94 9.63
N ASP A 19 -8.85 12.33 9.84
CA ASP A 19 -7.73 11.83 9.08
C ASP A 19 -7.64 10.31 9.22
N VAL A 20 -8.12 9.58 8.20
CA VAL A 20 -8.13 8.10 8.18
C VAL A 20 -6.73 7.56 8.43
N ILE A 21 -5.69 8.23 7.92
CA ILE A 21 -4.30 7.83 8.14
C ILE A 21 -3.90 8.06 9.60
N SER A 22 -4.32 9.15 10.22
CA SER A 22 -4.07 9.40 11.65
C SER A 22 -4.70 8.36 12.56
N ARG A 23 -5.88 7.83 12.19
CA ARG A 23 -6.53 6.72 12.92
C ARG A 23 -5.75 5.40 12.78
N LEU A 24 -4.99 5.24 11.70
CA LEU A 24 -4.18 4.05 11.44
C LEU A 24 -2.81 4.09 12.14
N GLN A 25 -2.37 5.24 12.66
CA GLN A 25 -1.04 5.42 13.27
C GLN A 25 -0.72 4.43 14.40
N GLN A 26 -1.72 3.88 15.07
CA GLN A 26 -1.54 2.89 16.13
C GLN A 26 -1.32 1.46 15.61
N SER A 27 -1.57 1.21 14.32
CA SER A 27 -1.33 -0.09 13.69
C SER A 27 0.17 -0.35 13.54
N THR A 28 0.59 -1.59 13.80
CA THR A 28 1.99 -1.96 13.57
C THR A 28 2.42 -1.83 12.10
N TYR A 29 1.48 -1.90 11.15
CA TYR A 29 1.79 -1.66 9.74
C TYR A 29 2.21 -0.22 9.46
N MET A 30 1.81 0.74 10.30
CA MET A 30 2.17 2.15 10.14
C MET A 30 3.47 2.53 10.84
N ASP A 31 4.08 1.64 11.63
CA ASP A 31 5.35 1.90 12.31
C ASP A 31 6.53 1.85 11.32
N PRO A 32 7.21 2.98 11.05
CA PRO A 32 8.32 3.02 10.09
C PRO A 32 9.54 2.21 10.54
N ASN A 33 9.64 1.85 11.82
CA ASN A 33 10.74 1.03 12.33
C ASN A 33 10.53 -0.47 12.05
N VAL A 34 9.33 -0.87 11.65
CA VAL A 34 9.06 -2.26 11.28
C VAL A 34 9.55 -2.49 9.85
N PRO A 35 10.51 -3.40 9.63
CA PRO A 35 11.03 -3.68 8.30
C PRO A 35 9.96 -4.24 7.37
N LEU A 36 10.03 -3.88 6.09
CA LEU A 36 9.05 -4.29 5.08
C LEU A 36 8.89 -5.81 4.98
N ALA A 37 9.98 -6.57 5.07
CA ALA A 37 9.95 -8.03 5.11
C ALA A 37 9.10 -8.59 6.27
N GLN A 38 9.11 -7.93 7.44
CA GLN A 38 8.27 -8.35 8.57
C GLN A 38 6.79 -8.02 8.32
N LEU A 39 6.48 -6.93 7.61
CA LEU A 39 5.11 -6.60 7.21
C LEU A 39 4.55 -7.61 6.21
N LEU A 40 5.38 -8.03 5.24
CA LEU A 40 5.00 -9.07 4.28
C LEU A 40 4.71 -10.39 4.99
N ALA A 41 5.57 -10.82 5.92
CA ALA A 41 5.36 -12.03 6.70
C ALA A 41 4.06 -12.00 7.53
N ARG A 42 3.73 -10.84 8.15
CA ARG A 42 2.49 -10.67 8.91
C ARG A 42 1.24 -10.76 8.03
N SER A 43 1.37 -10.39 6.76
CA SER A 43 0.28 -10.40 5.78
C SER A 43 0.25 -11.66 4.91
N ASP A 44 0.98 -12.73 5.28
CA ASP A 44 1.02 -14.02 4.56
C ASP A 44 -0.34 -14.69 4.39
N TYR A 45 -1.31 -14.36 5.25
CA TYR A 45 -2.68 -14.87 5.10
C TYR A 45 -3.28 -14.45 3.74
N LEU A 46 -2.92 -13.28 3.20
CA LEU A 46 -3.36 -12.85 1.87
C LEU A 46 -2.90 -13.81 0.75
N GLN A 47 -1.76 -14.47 0.92
CA GLN A 47 -1.27 -15.49 -0.02
C GLN A 47 -1.91 -16.86 0.20
N LYS A 48 -2.30 -17.17 1.44
CA LYS A 48 -2.91 -18.46 1.78
C LYS A 48 -4.35 -18.58 1.30
N TYR A 49 -5.06 -17.45 1.20
CA TYR A 49 -6.46 -17.43 0.82
C TYR A 49 -6.66 -16.64 -0.48
N PRO A 50 -7.28 -17.24 -1.50
CA PRO A 50 -7.40 -16.63 -2.83
C PRO A 50 -8.38 -15.46 -2.88
N SER A 51 -9.19 -15.26 -1.84
CA SER A 51 -10.17 -14.17 -1.76
C SER A 51 -10.58 -13.93 -0.30
N TRP A 52 -11.27 -12.80 -0.04
CA TRP A 52 -11.83 -12.50 1.27
C TRP A 52 -12.85 -13.55 1.72
N LEU A 53 -13.73 -14.00 0.82
CA LEU A 53 -14.66 -15.09 1.13
C LEU A 53 -13.92 -16.41 1.44
N GLY A 54 -12.83 -16.68 0.73
CA GLY A 54 -11.96 -17.83 0.99
C GLY A 54 -11.33 -17.77 2.39
N PHE A 55 -10.94 -16.57 2.83
CA PHE A 55 -10.42 -16.32 4.17
C PHE A 55 -11.47 -16.47 5.26
N CYS A 56 -12.64 -15.84 5.10
CA CYS A 56 -13.70 -15.92 6.09
C CYS A 56 -14.34 -17.31 6.17
N GLY A 57 -14.21 -18.12 5.12
CA GLY A 57 -14.77 -19.47 5.04
C GLY A 57 -16.01 -19.53 4.14
N PRO A 58 -16.12 -20.55 3.27
CA PRO A 58 -17.18 -20.66 2.27
C PRO A 58 -18.60 -20.79 2.86
N GLU A 59 -18.73 -21.20 4.12
CA GLU A 59 -19.98 -21.23 4.87
C GLU A 59 -20.63 -19.85 5.03
N ASN A 60 -19.84 -18.77 4.92
CA ASN A 60 -20.35 -17.41 4.99
C ASN A 60 -20.96 -16.92 3.67
N LYS A 61 -20.83 -17.68 2.57
CA LYS A 61 -21.42 -17.34 1.26
C LYS A 61 -22.93 -17.13 1.31
N LYS A 62 -23.63 -17.83 2.20
CA LYS A 62 -25.09 -17.68 2.39
C LYS A 62 -25.48 -16.54 3.32
N LYS A 63 -24.51 -15.99 4.08
CA LYS A 63 -24.75 -14.94 5.08
C LYS A 63 -24.66 -13.53 4.48
N PHE A 64 -23.91 -13.38 3.38
CA PHE A 64 -23.66 -12.09 2.76
C PHE A 64 -24.30 -11.96 1.39
N ALA A 65 -24.70 -10.74 1.04
CA ALA A 65 -25.18 -10.43 -0.31
C ALA A 65 -24.04 -10.59 -1.33
N PRO A 66 -24.32 -11.04 -2.57
CA PRO A 66 -23.29 -11.19 -3.60
C PRO A 66 -22.49 -9.91 -3.89
N THR A 67 -23.14 -8.75 -3.86
CA THR A 67 -22.49 -7.44 -4.05
C THR A 67 -21.52 -7.10 -2.93
N PHE A 68 -21.84 -7.47 -1.69
CA PHE A 68 -20.95 -7.30 -0.53
C PHE A 68 -19.72 -8.20 -0.65
N ILE A 69 -19.92 -9.46 -1.04
CA ILE A 69 -18.81 -10.41 -1.27
C ILE A 69 -17.88 -9.86 -2.38
N ALA A 70 -18.44 -9.50 -3.54
CA ALA A 70 -17.67 -8.99 -4.66
C ALA A 70 -16.85 -7.74 -4.28
N ARG A 71 -17.45 -6.79 -3.55
CA ARG A 71 -16.73 -5.60 -3.05
C ARG A 71 -15.53 -5.97 -2.19
N ASN A 72 -15.69 -6.88 -1.23
CA ASN A 72 -14.60 -7.26 -0.33
C ASN A 72 -13.53 -8.09 -1.05
N ASP A 73 -13.93 -8.98 -1.98
CA ASP A 73 -12.97 -9.71 -2.81
C ASP A 73 -12.16 -8.76 -3.71
N THR A 74 -12.74 -7.69 -4.25
CA THR A 74 -11.98 -6.66 -5.01
C THR A 74 -11.01 -5.88 -4.12
N ILE A 75 -11.42 -5.53 -2.90
CA ILE A 75 -10.50 -4.88 -1.94
C ILE A 75 -9.37 -5.84 -1.57
N TRP A 76 -9.69 -7.12 -1.35
CA TRP A 76 -8.69 -8.16 -1.11
C TRP A 76 -7.69 -8.27 -2.25
N GLU A 77 -8.17 -8.31 -3.50
CA GLU A 77 -7.33 -8.37 -4.69
C GLU A 77 -6.41 -7.17 -4.82
N LEU A 78 -6.89 -5.96 -4.52
CA LEU A 78 -6.06 -4.75 -4.50
C LEU A 78 -4.90 -4.89 -3.51
N ILE A 79 -5.19 -5.31 -2.27
CA ILE A 79 -4.16 -5.41 -1.23
C ILE A 79 -3.21 -6.57 -1.52
N PHE A 80 -3.75 -7.69 -1.99
CA PHE A 80 -2.98 -8.87 -2.39
C PHE A 80 -2.01 -8.53 -3.53
N SER A 81 -2.48 -7.85 -4.57
CA SER A 81 -1.66 -7.47 -5.73
C SER A 81 -0.58 -6.45 -5.36
N GLU A 82 -0.91 -5.42 -4.56
CA GLU A 82 0.08 -4.46 -4.07
C GLU A 82 1.14 -5.13 -3.20
N ARG A 83 0.73 -6.03 -2.28
CA ARG A 83 1.67 -6.83 -1.47
C ARG A 83 2.59 -7.66 -2.37
N GLY A 84 2.03 -8.35 -3.36
CA GLY A 84 2.80 -9.18 -4.29
C GLY A 84 3.78 -8.36 -5.15
N TYR A 85 3.39 -7.15 -5.53
CA TYR A 85 4.26 -6.23 -6.27
C TYR A 85 5.45 -5.77 -5.41
N VAL A 86 5.19 -5.37 -4.16
CA VAL A 86 6.25 -4.99 -3.20
C VAL A 86 7.21 -6.15 -2.92
N ASP A 87 6.69 -7.37 -2.72
CA ASP A 87 7.49 -8.58 -2.53
C ASP A 87 8.41 -8.84 -3.73
N MET A 88 7.90 -8.66 -4.95
CA MET A 88 8.70 -8.74 -6.17
C MET A 88 9.79 -7.67 -6.23
N LEU A 89 9.48 -6.41 -5.90
CA LEU A 89 10.48 -5.33 -5.86
C LEU A 89 11.59 -5.61 -4.84
N LEU A 90 11.23 -6.14 -3.66
CA LEU A 90 12.19 -6.58 -2.66
C LEU A 90 13.07 -7.72 -3.17
N MET A 91 12.50 -8.70 -3.85
CA MET A 91 13.26 -9.77 -4.47
C MET A 91 14.26 -9.22 -5.50
N VAL A 92 13.85 -8.28 -6.36
CA VAL A 92 14.77 -7.61 -7.29
C VAL A 92 15.89 -6.87 -6.55
N HIS A 93 15.54 -6.11 -5.51
CA HIS A 93 16.49 -5.36 -4.71
C HIS A 93 17.50 -6.27 -3.98
N ASP A 94 17.03 -7.32 -3.31
CA ASP A 94 17.84 -8.14 -2.42
C ASP A 94 18.66 -9.19 -3.18
N VAL A 95 18.15 -9.71 -4.30
CA VAL A 95 18.80 -10.78 -5.07
C VAL A 95 19.67 -10.24 -6.21
N TYR A 96 19.32 -9.10 -6.80
CA TYR A 96 20.05 -8.57 -7.97
C TYR A 96 20.78 -7.25 -7.70
N MET A 97 20.14 -6.29 -7.03
CA MET A 97 20.74 -4.96 -6.81
C MET A 97 21.74 -4.95 -5.64
N THR A 98 21.41 -5.58 -4.52
CA THR A 98 22.24 -5.59 -3.31
C THR A 98 23.55 -6.36 -3.52
N PRO A 99 23.54 -7.60 -4.07
CA PRO A 99 24.77 -8.34 -4.36
C PRO A 99 25.34 -7.99 -5.74
N PHE A 100 25.02 -6.82 -6.31
CA PHE A 100 25.44 -6.46 -7.66
C PHE A 100 26.98 -6.49 -7.78
N PRO A 101 27.53 -7.14 -8.82
CA PRO A 101 28.96 -7.39 -8.91
C PRO A 101 29.75 -6.09 -9.07
N HIS A 102 30.88 -6.02 -8.36
CA HIS A 102 31.89 -5.01 -8.61
C HIS A 102 32.75 -5.47 -9.80
N PHE A 103 32.95 -4.59 -10.78
CA PHE A 103 33.79 -4.82 -11.94
C PHE A 103 34.63 -3.58 -12.24
N GLN A 104 35.77 -3.79 -12.90
CA GLN A 104 36.68 -2.71 -13.31
C GLN A 104 36.33 -2.21 -14.71
N ALA A 105 36.58 -0.92 -14.97
CA ALA A 105 36.44 -0.35 -16.30
C ALA A 105 37.36 -1.09 -17.28
N GLY A 106 36.82 -1.55 -18.41
CA GLY A 106 37.55 -2.34 -19.41
C GLY A 106 37.60 -3.86 -19.14
N GLN A 107 36.93 -4.36 -18.08
CA GLN A 107 36.86 -5.81 -17.80
C GLN A 107 35.95 -6.57 -18.78
N TYR A 108 35.07 -5.86 -19.49
CA TYR A 108 34.19 -6.40 -20.51
C TYR A 108 34.27 -5.54 -21.77
N ASP A 109 34.57 -6.15 -22.91
CA ASP A 109 34.73 -5.48 -24.22
C ASP A 109 33.45 -4.73 -24.68
N SER A 110 32.30 -5.05 -24.10
CA SER A 110 30.99 -4.47 -24.42
C SER A 110 30.57 -3.29 -23.55
N LEU A 111 31.31 -2.97 -22.48
CA LEU A 111 30.98 -1.85 -21.60
C LEU A 111 31.76 -0.59 -22.01
N PRO A 112 31.13 0.59 -22.02
CA PRO A 112 31.84 1.84 -22.26
C PRO A 112 33.02 1.99 -21.28
N GLU A 113 34.18 2.44 -21.75
CA GLU A 113 35.44 2.57 -20.98
C GLU A 113 35.32 3.38 -19.66
N ARG A 114 34.18 4.04 -19.41
CA ARG A 114 33.93 4.91 -18.25
C ARG A 114 32.75 4.48 -17.37
N MET A 115 32.07 3.38 -17.67
CA MET A 115 30.91 2.96 -16.87
C MET A 115 31.37 2.22 -15.61
N SER A 116 31.11 2.80 -14.44
CA SER A 116 31.34 2.13 -13.15
C SER A 116 30.24 1.10 -12.85
N SER A 117 30.52 0.17 -11.93
CA SER A 117 29.51 -0.77 -11.44
C SER A 117 28.30 -0.09 -10.81
N SER A 118 28.50 1.02 -10.10
CA SER A 118 27.38 1.80 -9.54
C SER A 118 26.51 2.39 -10.65
N THR A 119 27.11 3.02 -11.66
CA THR A 119 26.35 3.61 -12.78
C THR A 119 25.60 2.56 -13.59
N LEU A 120 26.20 1.39 -13.82
CA LEU A 120 25.49 0.30 -14.49
C LEU A 120 24.34 -0.25 -13.63
N CYS A 121 24.57 -0.44 -12.33
CA CYS A 121 23.52 -0.87 -11.40
C CYS A 121 22.33 0.08 -11.41
N ASP A 122 22.58 1.39 -11.31
CA ASP A 122 21.54 2.42 -11.35
C ASP A 122 20.86 2.50 -12.72
N THR A 123 21.58 2.18 -13.81
CA THR A 123 21.01 2.13 -15.17
C THR A 123 20.10 0.90 -15.36
N LEU A 124 20.44 -0.24 -14.77
CA LEU A 124 19.66 -1.48 -14.85
C LEU A 124 18.44 -1.48 -13.92
N PHE A 125 18.55 -0.82 -12.77
CA PHE A 125 17.49 -0.73 -11.76
C PHE A 125 17.12 0.72 -11.45
N PRO A 126 16.72 1.52 -12.46
CA PRO A 126 16.53 2.95 -12.30
C PRO A 126 15.39 3.23 -11.32
N GLY A 127 15.70 3.96 -10.26
CA GLY A 127 14.72 4.39 -9.27
C GLY A 127 14.10 3.25 -8.44
N LEU A 128 14.71 2.07 -8.38
CA LEU A 128 14.12 0.91 -7.70
C LEU A 128 13.86 1.18 -6.21
N LYS A 129 14.76 1.90 -5.54
CA LYS A 129 14.63 2.24 -4.10
C LYS A 129 13.49 3.22 -3.87
N GLU A 130 13.36 4.21 -4.75
CA GLU A 130 12.29 5.21 -4.73
C GLU A 130 10.94 4.57 -5.03
N LEU A 131 10.90 3.66 -6.00
CA LEU A 131 9.71 2.87 -6.34
C LEU A 131 9.29 1.99 -5.16
N LEU A 132 10.24 1.27 -4.55
CA LEU A 132 9.98 0.46 -3.37
C LEU A 132 9.42 1.32 -2.22
N ALA A 133 10.02 2.47 -1.93
CA ALA A 133 9.55 3.40 -0.90
C ALA A 133 8.17 4.01 -1.24
N ALA A 134 7.85 4.21 -2.52
CA ALA A 134 6.55 4.68 -2.95
C ALA A 134 5.45 3.64 -2.72
N HIS A 135 5.71 2.39 -3.10
CA HIS A 135 4.75 1.29 -2.93
C HIS A 135 4.64 0.84 -1.46
N GLU A 136 5.71 0.91 -0.68
CA GLU A 136 5.63 0.71 0.77
C GLU A 136 4.68 1.73 1.43
N ARG A 137 4.74 3.00 1.02
CA ARG A 137 3.82 4.05 1.52
C ARG A 137 2.35 3.78 1.17
N ILE A 138 2.08 3.04 0.09
CA ILE A 138 0.73 2.63 -0.31
C ILE A 138 0.30 1.38 0.48
N LEU A 139 1.18 0.37 0.54
CA LEU A 139 0.88 -0.92 1.14
C LEU A 139 0.59 -0.83 2.64
N ARG A 140 1.40 -0.05 3.39
CA ARG A 140 1.26 0.09 4.86
C ARG A 140 -0.16 0.49 5.29
N PRO A 141 -0.74 1.60 4.81
CA PRO A 141 -2.09 2.01 5.20
C PRO A 141 -3.18 1.06 4.68
N LEU A 142 -2.98 0.40 3.53
CA LEU A 142 -3.90 -0.62 3.04
C LEU A 142 -3.97 -1.83 3.99
N LEU A 143 -2.81 -2.34 4.42
CA LEU A 143 -2.73 -3.44 5.40
C LEU A 143 -3.27 -3.01 6.77
N ALA A 144 -2.90 -1.81 7.22
CA ALA A 144 -3.40 -1.25 8.47
C ALA A 144 -4.92 -1.17 8.50
N LEU A 145 -5.54 -0.70 7.40
CA LEU A 145 -6.98 -0.56 7.27
C LEU A 145 -7.68 -1.92 7.22
N HIS A 146 -7.06 -2.88 6.52
CA HIS A 146 -7.59 -4.23 6.39
C HIS A 146 -7.58 -5.02 7.70
N GLU A 147 -6.62 -4.76 8.59
CA GLU A 147 -6.53 -5.41 9.91
C GLU A 147 -7.41 -4.75 11.00
N GLN A 148 -8.08 -3.62 10.72
CA GLN A 148 -8.88 -2.93 11.74
C GLN A 148 -10.06 -3.74 12.27
N ALA A 149 -10.60 -4.65 11.46
CA ALA A 149 -11.75 -5.47 11.82
C ALA A 149 -11.36 -6.94 11.87
N GLU A 150 -11.90 -7.69 12.84
CA GLU A 150 -11.61 -9.13 13.00
C GLU A 150 -11.97 -9.97 11.77
N ASN A 151 -12.98 -9.53 11.01
CA ASN A 151 -13.39 -10.16 9.76
C ASN A 151 -12.69 -9.57 8.52
N TYR A 152 -11.74 -8.66 8.73
CA TYR A 152 -10.96 -7.99 7.71
C TYR A 152 -11.80 -7.24 6.66
N VAL A 153 -13.03 -6.85 7.03
CA VAL A 153 -13.88 -6.02 6.18
C VAL A 153 -13.47 -4.57 6.31
N VAL A 154 -13.08 -3.97 5.19
CA VAL A 154 -12.82 -2.54 5.10
C VAL A 154 -14.14 -1.81 4.87
N GLU A 155 -14.63 -1.03 5.83
CA GLU A 155 -15.90 -0.29 5.69
C GLU A 155 -15.82 0.81 4.63
N SER A 156 -14.73 1.58 4.61
CA SER A 156 -14.53 2.68 3.67
C SER A 156 -13.07 2.80 3.25
N LEU A 157 -12.80 2.46 1.99
CA LEU A 157 -11.46 2.54 1.39
C LEU A 157 -11.22 3.89 0.68
N GLY A 158 -12.27 4.54 0.18
CA GLY A 158 -12.18 5.73 -0.67
C GLY A 158 -11.35 6.88 -0.08
N PRO A 159 -11.62 7.33 1.17
CA PRO A 159 -10.83 8.40 1.78
C PRO A 159 -9.35 8.06 1.95
N CYS A 160 -9.02 6.79 2.18
CA CYS A 160 -7.63 6.33 2.24
C CYS A 160 -6.96 6.49 0.86
N LEU A 161 -7.61 5.98 -0.21
CA LEU A 161 -7.09 6.10 -1.57
C LEU A 161 -6.87 7.55 -2.00
N VAL A 162 -7.84 8.44 -1.74
CA VAL A 162 -7.72 9.86 -2.04
C VAL A 162 -6.45 10.43 -1.40
N LYS A 163 -6.20 10.16 -0.11
CA LYS A 163 -4.98 10.64 0.55
C LYS A 163 -3.71 10.06 -0.04
N LEU A 164 -3.69 8.77 -0.36
CA LEU A 164 -2.51 8.12 -0.92
C LEU A 164 -2.13 8.66 -2.30
N VAL A 165 -3.13 8.97 -3.14
CA VAL A 165 -2.88 9.44 -4.52
C VAL A 165 -2.80 10.96 -4.63
N SER A 166 -3.48 11.72 -3.77
CA SER A 166 -3.44 13.19 -3.80
C SER A 166 -2.09 13.77 -3.39
N VAL A 167 -1.29 13.05 -2.60
CA VAL A 167 0.10 13.44 -2.29
C VAL A 167 0.97 13.50 -3.56
N TYR A 168 0.58 12.78 -4.63
CA TYR A 168 1.29 12.79 -5.92
C TYR A 168 0.72 13.79 -6.94
N SER A 169 -0.31 14.57 -6.60
CA SER A 169 -0.92 15.53 -7.54
C SER A 169 -0.27 16.93 -7.50
N LEU A 170 0.84 17.13 -6.79
CA LEU A 170 1.49 18.44 -6.59
C LEU A 170 3.02 18.42 -6.70
N SER A 171 3.60 17.45 -7.40
CA SER A 171 5.03 17.42 -7.75
C SER A 171 5.25 17.43 -9.25
#